data_AF-A0A1Q7RGT8-F1
#
_entry.id   AF-A0A1Q7RGT8-F1
#
_cell.length_a   1.000
_cell.length_b   1.000
_cell.length_c   1.000
_cell.angle_alpha   90.00
_cell.angle_beta   90.00
_cell.angle_gamma   90.00
#
_symmetry.space_group_name_H-M   'P 1'
#
loop_
_entity.id
_entity.type
_entity.pdbx_description
1 polymer ?
#
loop_
_entity_poly.entity_id
_entity_poly.type
_entity_poly.pdbx_seq_one_letter_code
_entity_poly.pdbx_strand_id
1 'polypeptide(L)'
;MRALEIAFWTLLASGVYSLVIYPGLIVVLSRFPHRHFVREPIRPTVSLIISAFNEEAVIGAKLENSIALDYPRDSREIIVASDGSTDGTDEIVRRFADRGVKLLRLEGGMGKSALTNHAATAASGDILIFSDATGMWGRNTLATMVAAFADSRVGCVSGRVGYRYDESLTSRGFAMYQRYVLTLRRAEAALGAGINASGSIHAVRKSV
;
A
#
# COMPACT_ATOMS: atom_id res chain seq x y z
N MET A 1 -34.54 -20.21 -28.14
CA MET A 1 -33.83 -21.19 -27.30
C MET A 1 -32.31 -21.15 -27.49
N ARG A 2 -31.78 -21.31 -28.72
CA ARG A 2 -30.33 -21.28 -29.00
C ARG A 2 -29.59 -19.98 -28.60
N ALA A 3 -30.20 -18.81 -28.75
CA ALA A 3 -29.56 -17.54 -28.39
C ALA A 3 -29.33 -17.40 -26.88
N LEU A 4 -30.30 -17.81 -26.06
CA LEU A 4 -30.20 -17.77 -24.59
C LEU A 4 -29.13 -18.76 -24.09
N GLU A 5 -29.05 -19.94 -24.72
CA GLU A 5 -28.05 -20.95 -24.42
C GLU A 5 -26.63 -20.47 -24.74
N ILE A 6 -26.42 -19.85 -25.91
CA ILE A 6 -25.13 -19.26 -26.27
C ILE A 6 -24.74 -18.15 -25.28
N ALA A 7 -25.68 -17.27 -24.93
CA ALA A 7 -25.43 -16.20 -23.97
C ALA A 7 -25.05 -16.75 -22.58
N PHE A 8 -25.76 -17.78 -22.09
CA PHE A 8 -25.46 -18.44 -20.84
C PHE A 8 -24.05 -19.02 -20.81
N TRP A 9 -23.67 -19.82 -21.82
CA TRP A 9 -22.34 -20.42 -21.88
C TRP A 9 -21.23 -19.40 -22.05
N THR A 10 -21.47 -18.31 -22.78
CA THR A 10 -20.49 -17.23 -22.94
C THR A 10 -20.22 -16.52 -21.61
N LEU A 11 -21.27 -16.20 -20.84
CA LEU A 11 -21.12 -15.58 -19.52
C LEU A 11 -20.45 -16.52 -18.52
N LEU A 12 -20.82 -17.80 -18.53
CA LEU A 12 -20.20 -18.81 -17.67
C LEU A 12 -18.71 -18.98 -18.02
N ALA A 13 -18.36 -19.09 -19.31
CA ALA A 13 -16.98 -19.20 -19.77
C ALA A 13 -16.16 -17.97 -19.39
N SER A 14 -16.73 -16.76 -19.51
CA SER A 14 -16.07 -15.52 -19.09
C SER A 14 -15.80 -15.50 -17.57
N GLY A 15 -16.75 -15.95 -16.76
CA GLY A 15 -16.59 -16.08 -15.31
C GLY A 15 -15.52 -17.09 -14.93
N VAL A 16 -15.56 -18.29 -15.52
CA VAL A 16 -14.55 -19.35 -15.31
C VAL A 16 -13.17 -18.89 -15.76
N TYR A 17 -13.08 -18.21 -16.89
CA TYR A 17 -11.82 -17.66 -17.39
C TYR A 17 -11.21 -16.68 -16.38
N SER A 18 -12.01 -15.73 -15.91
CA SER A 18 -11.55 -14.64 -15.03
C SER A 18 -11.20 -15.12 -13.62
N LEU A 19 -11.95 -16.08 -13.07
CA LEU A 19 -11.81 -16.55 -11.68
C LEU A 19 -10.88 -17.76 -11.52
N VAL A 20 -10.68 -18.55 -12.57
CA VAL A 20 -9.94 -19.83 -12.48
C VAL A 20 -8.81 -19.89 -13.50
N ILE A 21 -9.10 -19.72 -14.79
CA ILE A 21 -8.10 -19.94 -15.84
C ILE A 21 -6.99 -18.89 -15.79
N TYR A 22 -7.34 -17.60 -15.76
CA TYR A 22 -6.37 -16.52 -15.72
C TYR A 22 -5.48 -16.56 -14.47
N PRO A 23 -6.01 -16.64 -13.23
CA PRO A 23 -5.18 -16.74 -12.03
C PRO A 23 -4.32 -18.00 -12.02
N GLY A 24 -4.87 -19.14 -12.45
CA GLY A 24 -4.13 -20.40 -12.56
C GLY A 24 -2.96 -20.27 -13.53
N LEU A 25 -3.18 -19.67 -14.70
CA LEU A 25 -2.16 -19.42 -15.70
C LEU A 25 -1.05 -18.50 -15.16
N ILE A 26 -1.41 -17.38 -14.53
CA ILE A 26 -0.42 -16.45 -13.96
C ILE A 26 0.40 -17.13 -12.86
N VAL A 27 -0.23 -17.92 -11.99
CA VAL A 27 0.47 -18.69 -10.95
C VAL A 27 1.40 -19.72 -11.57
N VAL A 28 1.00 -20.45 -12.60
CA VAL A 28 1.85 -21.43 -13.30
C VAL A 28 3.03 -20.73 -13.99
N LEU A 29 2.77 -19.65 -14.74
CA LEU A 29 3.80 -18.88 -15.42
C LEU A 29 4.82 -18.30 -14.42
N SER A 30 4.38 -17.83 -13.26
CA SER A 30 5.28 -17.33 -12.22
C SER A 30 6.25 -18.37 -11.63
N ARG A 31 6.07 -19.67 -11.91
CA ARG A 31 6.99 -20.73 -11.44
C ARG A 31 8.22 -20.87 -12.33
N PHE A 32 8.17 -20.35 -13.55
CA PHE A 32 9.34 -20.33 -14.42
C PHE A 32 10.27 -19.19 -13.99
N PRO A 33 11.59 -19.35 -14.20
CA PRO A 33 12.56 -18.32 -13.83
C PRO A 33 12.26 -17.04 -14.62
N HIS A 34 11.74 -16.05 -13.91
CA HIS A 34 11.45 -14.71 -14.41
C HIS A 34 12.26 -13.67 -13.65
N ARG A 35 12.26 -12.44 -14.16
CA ARG A 35 13.10 -11.31 -13.74
C ARG A 35 13.42 -11.33 -12.23
N HIS A 36 14.68 -11.58 -11.90
CA HIS A 36 15.18 -11.36 -10.56
C HIS A 36 15.31 -9.85 -10.32
N PHE A 37 14.56 -9.35 -9.34
CA PHE A 37 14.75 -7.99 -8.83
C PHE A 37 15.84 -8.01 -7.77
N VAL A 38 16.79 -7.10 -7.91
CA VAL A 38 17.84 -6.91 -6.90
C VAL A 38 17.19 -6.33 -5.64
N ARG A 39 17.54 -6.89 -4.49
CA ARG A 39 17.15 -6.37 -3.18
C ARG A 39 18.40 -6.23 -2.33
N GLU A 40 18.74 -5.00 -2.00
CA GLU A 40 19.93 -4.69 -1.23
C GLU A 40 19.58 -3.74 -0.08
N PRO A 41 20.33 -3.76 1.02
CA PRO A 41 20.09 -2.90 2.18
C PRO A 41 20.53 -1.46 1.90
N ILE A 42 19.88 -0.77 0.96
CA ILE A 42 20.08 0.65 0.68
C ILE A 42 19.35 1.54 1.70
N ARG A 43 19.71 2.82 1.76
CA ARG A 43 19.10 3.85 2.62
C ARG A 43 18.89 5.18 1.88
N PRO A 44 18.10 5.23 0.79
CA PRO A 44 17.73 6.48 0.11
C PRO A 44 16.94 7.41 1.04
N THR A 45 16.77 8.67 0.65
CA THR A 45 15.85 9.55 1.37
C THR A 45 14.40 9.09 1.13
N VAL A 46 13.58 9.08 2.18
CA VAL A 46 12.19 8.62 2.10
C VAL A 46 11.20 9.61 2.70
N SER A 47 10.02 9.67 2.12
CA SER A 47 8.89 10.44 2.64
C SER A 47 7.74 9.50 3.00
N LEU A 48 7.52 9.30 4.30
CA LEU A 48 6.37 8.56 4.80
C LEU A 48 5.16 9.49 4.89
N ILE A 49 4.26 9.37 3.92
CA ILE A 49 3.01 10.12 3.80
C ILE A 49 1.89 9.29 4.43
N ILE A 50 1.28 9.81 5.49
CA ILE A 50 0.16 9.20 6.20
C ILE A 50 -1.09 10.01 5.89
N SER A 51 -2.07 9.41 5.21
CA SER A 51 -3.37 10.05 4.96
C SER A 51 -4.28 9.91 6.19
N ALA A 52 -4.88 11.00 6.66
CA ALA A 52 -5.80 11.01 7.79
C ALA A 52 -7.05 11.88 7.51
N PHE A 53 -8.20 11.42 7.98
CA PHE A 53 -9.44 12.19 8.05
C PHE A 53 -10.28 11.64 9.19
N ASN A 54 -10.44 12.42 10.25
CA ASN A 54 -11.14 12.01 11.47
C ASN A 54 -10.62 10.69 12.08
N GLU A 55 -9.33 10.67 12.41
CA GLU A 55 -8.58 9.52 12.91
C GLU A 55 -8.06 9.73 14.35
N GLU A 56 -8.73 10.57 15.15
CA GLU A 56 -8.24 10.95 16.50
C GLU A 56 -7.96 9.75 17.40
N ALA A 57 -8.74 8.68 17.24
CA ALA A 57 -8.65 7.47 18.05
C ALA A 57 -7.38 6.64 17.78
N VAL A 58 -6.77 6.78 16.60
CA VAL A 58 -5.67 5.90 16.15
C VAL A 58 -4.40 6.64 15.74
N ILE A 59 -4.51 7.90 15.32
CA ILE A 59 -3.39 8.65 14.72
C ILE A 59 -2.18 8.76 15.65
N GLY A 60 -2.41 8.96 16.96
CA GLY A 60 -1.32 9.03 17.94
C GLY A 60 -0.50 7.73 17.99
N ALA A 61 -1.15 6.57 18.06
CA ALA A 61 -0.49 5.27 18.06
C ALA A 61 0.24 5.01 16.73
N LYS A 62 -0.33 5.46 15.61
CA LYS A 62 0.30 5.34 14.29
C LYS A 62 1.56 6.19 14.17
N LEU A 63 1.57 7.40 14.71
CA LEU A 63 2.74 8.26 14.71
C LEU A 63 3.87 7.66 15.56
N GLU A 64 3.54 7.14 16.75
CA GLU A 64 4.51 6.40 17.56
C GLU A 64 5.10 5.21 16.81
N ASN A 65 4.24 4.41 16.16
CA ASN A 65 4.67 3.28 15.34
C ASN A 65 5.61 3.71 14.21
N SER A 66 5.27 4.81 13.52
CA SER A 66 6.03 5.34 12.39
C SER A 66 7.39 5.88 12.81
N ILE A 67 7.46 6.57 13.95
CA ILE A 67 8.72 7.06 14.51
C ILE A 67 9.61 5.90 15.00
N ALA A 68 9.01 4.80 15.46
CA ALA A 68 9.73 3.62 15.94
C ALA A 68 10.26 2.69 14.83
N LEU A 69 9.97 2.99 13.55
CA LEU A 69 10.50 2.24 12.41
C LEU A 69 12.03 2.29 12.37
N ASP A 70 12.66 1.19 11.98
CA ASP A 70 14.11 1.03 11.87
C ASP A 70 14.61 1.64 10.57
N TYR A 71 14.76 2.98 10.58
CA TYR A 71 15.26 3.75 9.45
C TYR A 71 15.92 5.04 9.96
N PRO A 72 17.07 5.47 9.39
CA PRO A 72 17.78 6.67 9.84
C PRO A 72 16.87 7.91 9.83
N ARG A 73 16.93 8.71 10.91
CA ARG A 73 16.06 9.89 11.10
C ARG A 73 16.37 11.02 10.11
N ASP A 74 17.63 11.15 9.74
CA ASP A 74 18.18 12.08 8.76
C ASP A 74 17.83 11.69 7.31
N SER A 75 17.53 10.41 7.07
CA SER A 75 17.12 9.91 5.75
C SER A 75 15.61 9.71 5.61
N ARG A 76 14.80 10.19 6.56
CA ARG A 76 13.34 10.07 6.49
C ARG A 76 12.63 11.34 6.91
N GLU A 77 11.52 11.61 6.25
CA GLU A 77 10.51 12.55 6.72
C GLU A 77 9.17 11.86 6.91
N ILE A 78 8.38 12.35 7.85
CA ILE A 78 7.02 11.88 8.11
C ILE A 78 6.07 13.05 7.89
N ILE A 79 5.14 12.88 6.95
CA ILE A 79 4.12 13.88 6.60
C ILE A 79 2.76 13.25 6.87
N VAL A 80 1.96 13.88 7.73
CA VAL A 80 0.54 13.55 7.87
C VAL A 80 -0.23 14.51 6.97
N ALA A 81 -0.89 13.96 5.96
CA ALA A 81 -1.79 14.69 5.10
C ALA A 81 -3.21 14.58 5.67
N SER A 82 -3.77 15.69 6.14
CA SER A 82 -5.13 15.78 6.69
C SER A 82 -6.08 16.41 5.69
N ASP A 83 -7.18 15.74 5.37
CA ASP A 83 -8.22 16.23 4.44
C ASP A 83 -9.29 17.06 5.17
N GLY A 84 -8.83 18.01 6.01
CA GLY A 84 -9.72 18.89 6.75
C GLY A 84 -10.44 18.18 7.89
N SER A 85 -9.72 17.39 8.69
CA SER A 85 -10.30 16.71 9.86
C SER A 85 -11.04 17.69 10.78
N THR A 86 -12.18 17.26 11.30
CA THR A 86 -13.10 18.02 12.16
C THR A 86 -13.07 17.57 13.62
N ASP A 87 -12.37 16.48 13.91
CA ASP A 87 -12.10 15.96 15.25
C ASP A 87 -10.71 16.40 15.76
N GLY A 88 -10.21 15.79 16.85
CA GLY A 88 -8.91 16.13 17.42
C GLY A 88 -7.67 15.64 16.65
N THR A 89 -7.82 15.10 15.43
CA THR A 89 -6.72 14.48 14.66
C THR A 89 -5.55 15.43 14.47
N ASP A 90 -5.81 16.65 14.01
CA ASP A 90 -4.76 17.60 13.65
C ASP A 90 -4.04 18.13 14.89
N GLU A 91 -4.76 18.33 15.99
CA GLU A 91 -4.20 18.73 17.27
C GLU A 91 -3.26 17.64 17.80
N ILE A 92 -3.62 16.37 17.65
CA ILE A 92 -2.75 15.25 18.02
C ILE A 92 -1.49 15.26 17.15
N VAL A 93 -1.63 15.40 15.82
CA VAL A 93 -0.46 15.42 14.91
C VAL A 93 0.51 16.55 15.26
N ARG A 94 0.00 17.76 15.54
CA ARG A 94 0.84 18.92 15.89
C ARG A 94 1.68 18.68 17.14
N ARG A 95 1.24 17.84 18.08
CA ARG A 95 2.02 17.46 19.27
C ARG A 95 3.27 16.63 18.96
N PHE A 96 3.40 16.09 17.75
CA PHE A 96 4.58 15.33 17.32
C PHE A 96 5.55 16.16 16.45
N ALA A 97 5.33 17.47 16.30
CA ALA A 97 6.16 18.34 15.47
C ALA A 97 7.62 18.39 15.94
N ASP A 98 7.85 18.41 17.25
CA ASP A 98 9.17 18.33 17.90
C ASP A 98 9.91 17.01 17.60
N ARG A 99 9.17 15.97 17.21
CA ARG A 99 9.69 14.65 16.82
C ARG A 99 9.85 14.48 15.31
N GLY A 100 9.72 15.57 14.54
CA GLY A 100 9.95 15.60 13.10
C GLY A 100 8.75 15.20 12.24
N VAL A 101 7.54 15.20 12.81
CA VAL A 101 6.30 14.97 12.06
C VAL A 101 5.77 16.29 11.51
N LYS A 102 5.51 16.34 10.20
CA LYS A 102 4.93 17.51 9.52
C LYS A 102 3.44 17.29 9.28
N LEU A 103 2.60 18.28 9.61
CA LEU A 103 1.19 18.29 9.23
C LEU A 103 1.02 19.06 7.92
N LEU A 104 0.46 18.42 6.91
CA LEU A 104 -0.06 19.05 5.70
C LEU A 104 -1.59 18.99 5.76
N ARG A 105 -2.21 20.07 6.22
CA ARG A 105 -3.67 20.20 6.25
C ARG A 105 -4.15 20.82 4.94
N LEU A 106 -5.06 20.14 4.25
CA LEU A 106 -5.80 20.67 3.11
C LEU A 106 -7.26 20.83 3.51
N GLU A 107 -7.90 21.91 3.05
CA GLU A 107 -9.32 22.15 3.28
C GLU A 107 -10.14 21.69 2.08
N GLY A 108 -11.41 21.34 2.29
CA GLY A 108 -12.39 21.12 1.22
C GLY A 108 -12.75 19.67 0.88
N GLY A 109 -12.27 18.67 1.64
CA GLY A 109 -12.68 17.27 1.49
C GLY A 109 -12.36 16.71 0.11
N MET A 110 -11.11 16.87 -0.33
CA MET A 110 -10.67 16.55 -1.69
C MET A 110 -10.66 15.04 -1.98
N GLY A 111 -10.76 14.21 -0.94
CA GLY A 111 -10.65 12.78 -1.01
C GLY A 111 -9.20 12.30 -1.02
N LYS A 112 -9.02 11.02 -0.67
CA LYS A 112 -7.71 10.42 -0.41
C LYS A 112 -6.71 10.59 -1.55
N SER A 113 -7.11 10.35 -2.79
CA SER A 113 -6.20 10.42 -3.95
C SER A 113 -5.65 11.83 -4.18
N ALA A 114 -6.52 12.84 -4.11
CA ALA A 114 -6.10 14.23 -4.30
C ALA A 114 -5.22 14.71 -3.14
N LEU A 115 -5.54 14.30 -1.91
CA LEU A 115 -4.75 14.56 -0.71
C LEU A 115 -3.33 13.96 -0.83
N THR A 116 -3.23 12.68 -1.19
CA THR A 116 -1.92 12.01 -1.34
C THR A 116 -1.10 12.59 -2.48
N ASN A 117 -1.73 13.04 -3.57
CA ASN A 117 -1.03 13.68 -4.69
C ASN A 117 -0.45 15.04 -4.28
N HIS A 118 -1.19 15.86 -3.52
CA HIS A 118 -0.66 17.11 -2.97
C HIS A 118 0.49 16.85 -2.00
N ALA A 119 0.34 15.86 -1.12
CA ALA A 119 1.40 15.46 -0.20
C ALA A 119 2.66 14.96 -0.93
N ALA A 120 2.50 14.23 -2.02
CA ALA A 120 3.60 13.77 -2.86
C ALA A 120 4.39 14.92 -3.48
N THR A 121 3.73 16.02 -3.87
CA THR A 121 4.39 17.22 -4.38
C THR A 121 5.19 17.96 -3.29
N ALA A 122 4.67 17.99 -2.06
CA ALA A 122 5.34 18.64 -0.92
C ALA A 122 6.48 17.79 -0.31
N ALA A 123 6.46 16.48 -0.56
CA ALA A 123 7.46 15.54 -0.06
C ALA A 123 8.83 15.74 -0.72
N SER A 124 9.91 15.53 0.01
CA SER A 124 11.30 15.76 -0.40
C SER A 124 12.11 14.50 -0.69
N GLY A 125 11.66 13.33 -0.23
CA GLY A 125 12.38 12.07 -0.37
C GLY A 125 12.38 11.52 -1.79
N ASP A 126 13.45 10.78 -2.11
CA ASP A 126 13.61 10.06 -3.39
C ASP A 126 12.55 8.97 -3.57
N ILE A 127 12.15 8.35 -2.45
CA ILE A 127 11.09 7.33 -2.40
C ILE A 127 9.92 7.87 -1.57
N LEU A 128 8.75 7.95 -2.20
CA LEU A 128 7.50 8.32 -1.54
C LEU A 128 6.81 7.06 -1.04
N ILE A 129 6.36 7.06 0.21
CA ILE A 129 5.80 5.90 0.88
C ILE A 129 4.46 6.29 1.47
N PHE A 130 3.40 5.60 1.07
CA PHE A 130 2.04 5.93 1.44
C PHE A 130 1.52 4.92 2.46
N SER A 131 0.93 5.46 3.52
CA SER A 131 0.29 4.73 4.59
C SER A 131 -1.08 5.31 4.91
N ASP A 132 -2.00 4.49 5.41
CA ASP A 132 -3.16 4.95 6.16
C ASP A 132 -2.82 5.21 7.63
N ALA A 133 -3.75 5.86 8.34
CA ALA A 133 -3.64 6.12 9.77
C ALA A 133 -3.90 4.87 10.63
N THR A 134 -4.56 3.85 10.10
CA THR A 134 -4.99 2.65 10.84
C THR A 134 -3.99 1.48 10.76
N GLY A 135 -3.15 1.43 9.73
CA GLY A 135 -2.22 0.32 9.50
C GLY A 135 -0.96 0.41 10.35
N MET A 136 -0.79 -0.51 11.30
CA MET A 136 0.43 -0.62 12.12
C MET A 136 1.50 -1.47 11.43
N TRP A 137 2.73 -0.98 11.39
CA TRP A 137 3.83 -1.62 10.67
C TRP A 137 4.84 -2.27 11.61
N GLY A 138 5.47 -3.35 11.15
CA GLY A 138 6.63 -3.92 11.82
C GLY A 138 7.85 -2.98 11.70
N ARG A 139 8.77 -3.04 12.67
CA ARG A 139 9.94 -2.14 12.73
C ARG A 139 10.77 -2.14 11.43
N ASN A 140 10.91 -3.30 10.79
CA ASN A 140 11.69 -3.50 9.57
C ASN A 140 10.88 -3.29 8.27
N THR A 141 9.58 -3.00 8.33
CA THR A 141 8.72 -2.90 7.14
C THR A 141 9.25 -1.87 6.15
N LEU A 142 9.61 -0.69 6.64
CA LEU A 142 10.13 0.41 5.82
C LEU A 142 11.43 0.04 5.10
N ALA A 143 12.43 -0.45 5.85
CA ALA A 143 13.70 -0.91 5.27
C ALA A 143 13.50 -2.05 4.25
N THR A 144 12.57 -2.97 4.52
CA THR A 144 12.26 -4.09 3.61
C THR A 144 11.65 -3.63 2.30
N MET A 145 10.75 -2.64 2.35
CA MET A 145 10.15 -2.06 1.14
C MET A 145 11.20 -1.32 0.30
N VAL A 146 12.01 -0.50 0.96
CA VAL A 146 13.02 0.33 0.32
C VAL A 146 14.12 -0.50 -0.35
N ALA A 147 14.45 -1.67 0.20
CA ALA A 147 15.48 -2.55 -0.35
C ALA A 147 15.25 -2.95 -1.82
N ALA A 148 14.00 -3.02 -2.28
CA ALA A 148 13.67 -3.35 -3.67
C ALA A 148 13.95 -2.20 -4.65
N PHE A 149 14.12 -0.96 -4.19
CA PHE A 149 14.49 0.18 -5.04
C PHE A 149 15.98 0.24 -5.38
N ALA A 150 16.78 -0.68 -4.83
CA ALA A 150 18.18 -0.89 -5.26
C ALA A 150 18.25 -1.23 -6.76
N ASP A 151 17.22 -1.91 -7.26
CA ASP A 151 17.01 -2.08 -8.69
C ASP A 151 16.37 -0.81 -9.29
N SER A 152 17.10 -0.12 -10.16
CA SER A 152 16.64 1.12 -10.82
C SER A 152 15.39 0.91 -11.67
N ARG A 153 15.09 -0.33 -12.09
CA ARG A 153 13.90 -0.68 -12.86
C ARG A 153 12.64 -0.76 -12.01
N VAL A 154 12.77 -0.80 -10.68
CA VAL A 154 11.62 -0.84 -9.76
C VAL A 154 11.12 0.59 -9.55
N GLY A 155 9.90 0.83 -10.06
CA GLY A 155 9.18 2.09 -9.87
C GLY A 155 8.20 2.07 -8.69
N CYS A 156 7.68 0.90 -8.32
CA CYS A 156 6.67 0.75 -7.26
C CYS A 156 6.87 -0.55 -6.46
N VAL A 157 6.65 -0.47 -5.15
CA VAL A 157 6.68 -1.60 -4.22
C VAL A 157 5.44 -1.53 -3.35
N SER A 158 4.69 -2.63 -3.22
CA SER A 158 3.55 -2.69 -2.32
C SER A 158 3.80 -3.68 -1.19
N GLY A 159 3.40 -3.28 0.02
CA GLY A 159 3.44 -4.15 1.20
C GLY A 159 2.31 -5.16 1.19
N ARG A 160 2.46 -6.20 2.03
CA ARG A 160 1.39 -7.15 2.33
C ARG A 160 0.59 -6.63 3.52
N VAL A 161 -0.68 -6.32 3.29
CA VAL A 161 -1.64 -6.00 4.36
C VAL A 161 -2.11 -7.31 5.00
N GLY A 162 -2.07 -7.36 6.32
CA GLY A 162 -2.70 -8.42 7.11
C GLY A 162 -3.88 -7.85 7.88
N TYR A 163 -4.98 -8.58 7.90
CA TYR A 163 -6.14 -8.24 8.72
C TYR A 163 -6.20 -9.16 9.94
N ARG A 164 -6.76 -8.66 11.04
CA ARG A 164 -7.16 -9.51 12.17
C ARG A 164 -8.53 -10.09 11.83
N TYR A 165 -8.61 -11.41 11.84
CA TYR A 165 -9.84 -12.14 11.55
C TYR A 165 -10.43 -12.63 12.87
N ASP A 166 -11.76 -12.63 12.97
CA ASP A 166 -12.50 -13.32 14.02
C ASP A 166 -12.90 -14.73 13.52
N GLU A 167 -13.60 -15.50 14.34
CA GLU A 167 -14.00 -16.88 14.01
C GLU A 167 -15.26 -16.97 13.12
N SER A 168 -15.83 -15.84 12.68
CA SER A 168 -17.06 -15.82 11.90
C SER A 168 -16.88 -16.40 10.49
N LEU A 169 -17.97 -16.90 9.92
CA LEU A 169 -18.01 -17.39 8.54
C LEU A 169 -17.63 -16.31 7.51
N THR A 170 -18.07 -15.07 7.74
CA THR A 170 -17.75 -13.92 6.89
C THR A 170 -16.25 -13.62 6.93
N SER A 171 -15.63 -13.66 8.11
CA SER A 171 -14.20 -13.45 8.27
C SER A 171 -13.36 -14.54 7.59
N ARG A 172 -13.79 -15.81 7.68
CA ARG A 172 -13.16 -16.91 6.94
C ARG A 172 -13.26 -16.75 5.43
N GLY A 173 -14.43 -16.36 4.92
CA GLY A 173 -14.62 -16.07 3.49
C GLY A 173 -13.72 -14.94 3.01
N PHE A 174 -13.66 -13.84 3.77
CA PHE A 174 -12.78 -12.72 3.46
C PHE A 174 -11.29 -13.11 3.52
N ALA A 175 -10.89 -13.94 4.49
CA ALA A 175 -9.53 -14.47 4.57
C ALA A 175 -9.15 -15.32 3.34
N MET A 176 -10.07 -16.15 2.86
CA MET A 176 -9.87 -16.95 1.64
C MET A 176 -9.70 -16.05 0.41
N TYR A 177 -10.59 -15.05 0.26
CA TYR A 177 -10.49 -14.05 -0.80
C TYR A 177 -9.15 -13.29 -0.76
N GLN A 178 -8.74 -12.82 0.42
CA GLN A 178 -7.45 -12.14 0.61
C GLN A 178 -6.27 -13.03 0.23
N ARG A 179 -6.28 -14.31 0.63
CA ARG A 179 -5.24 -15.28 0.24
C ARG A 179 -5.17 -15.47 -1.28
N TYR A 180 -6.32 -15.56 -1.94
CA TYR A 180 -6.41 -15.66 -3.39
C TYR A 180 -5.79 -14.43 -4.07
N VAL A 181 -6.22 -13.22 -3.69
CA VAL A 181 -5.69 -11.97 -4.27
C VAL A 181 -4.19 -11.81 -4.01
N LEU A 182 -3.72 -12.08 -2.79
CA LEU A 182 -2.30 -11.97 -2.46
C LEU A 182 -1.43 -13.00 -3.21
N THR A 183 -1.96 -14.18 -3.49
CA THR A 183 -1.26 -15.19 -4.29
C THR A 183 -1.10 -14.71 -5.73
N LEU A 184 -2.17 -14.17 -6.31
CA LEU A 184 -2.16 -13.62 -7.66
C LEU A 184 -1.19 -12.43 -7.76
N ARG A 185 -1.26 -11.47 -6.82
CA ARG A 185 -0.34 -10.32 -6.78
C ARG A 185 1.14 -10.72 -6.68
N ARG A 186 1.46 -11.79 -5.94
CA ARG A 186 2.83 -12.31 -5.86
C ARG A 186 3.27 -12.93 -7.18
N ALA A 187 2.39 -13.68 -7.84
CA ALA A 187 2.67 -14.26 -9.15
C ALA A 187 2.87 -13.18 -10.21
N GLU A 188 2.00 -12.17 -10.27
CA GLU A 188 2.14 -10.98 -11.12
C GLU A 188 3.45 -10.23 -10.86
N ALA A 189 3.80 -10.02 -9.59
CA ALA A 189 5.05 -9.37 -9.21
C ALA A 189 6.28 -10.18 -9.65
N ALA A 190 6.24 -11.52 -9.54
CA ALA A 190 7.32 -12.39 -10.03
C ALA A 190 7.48 -12.34 -11.55
N LEU A 191 6.40 -12.08 -12.29
CA LEU A 191 6.44 -11.82 -13.73
C LEU A 191 6.90 -10.39 -14.08
N GLY A 192 7.09 -9.53 -13.08
CA GLY A 192 7.40 -8.11 -13.27
C GLY A 192 6.23 -7.30 -13.85
N ALA A 193 5.00 -7.81 -13.71
CA ALA A 193 3.77 -7.22 -14.21
C ALA A 193 2.80 -6.94 -13.05
N GLY A 194 3.29 -6.30 -11.98
CA GLY A 194 2.46 -5.93 -10.84
C GLY A 194 1.37 -4.94 -11.25
N ILE A 195 0.11 -5.40 -11.33
CA ILE A 195 -1.02 -4.57 -11.77
C ILE A 195 -1.54 -3.69 -10.62
N ASN A 196 -1.45 -4.19 -9.39
CA ASN A 196 -2.11 -3.57 -8.23
C ASN A 196 -1.16 -3.31 -7.06
N ALA A 197 -1.23 -2.09 -6.53
CA ALA A 197 -0.62 -1.68 -5.27
C ALA A 197 -1.69 -1.48 -4.18
N SER A 198 -1.33 -1.74 -2.93
CA SER A 198 -2.22 -1.51 -1.80
C SER A 198 -2.22 -0.03 -1.42
N GLY A 199 -3.40 0.58 -1.39
CA GLY A 199 -3.57 1.98 -0.95
C GLY A 199 -3.30 2.25 0.54
N SER A 200 -3.03 1.22 1.35
CA SER A 200 -2.65 1.35 2.77
C SER A 200 -1.16 1.14 3.02
N ILE A 201 -0.43 0.55 2.06
CA ILE A 201 1.02 0.36 2.13
C ILE A 201 1.60 0.16 0.73
N HIS A 202 2.11 1.24 0.16
CA HIS A 202 2.89 1.20 -1.07
C HIS A 202 3.95 2.30 -1.08
N ALA A 203 4.96 2.10 -1.91
CA ALA A 203 6.04 3.04 -2.12
C ALA A 203 6.26 3.20 -3.62
N VAL A 204 6.62 4.40 -4.04
CA VAL A 204 6.96 4.73 -5.42
C VAL A 204 8.24 5.54 -5.46
N ARG A 205 8.99 5.41 -6.55
CA ARG A 205 10.12 6.29 -6.83
C ARG A 205 9.57 7.63 -7.29
N LYS A 206 10.03 8.73 -6.70
CA LYS A 206 9.54 10.08 -7.02
C LYS A 206 9.82 10.52 -8.47
N SER A 207 10.84 9.95 -9.09
CA SER A 207 11.24 10.27 -10.47
C SER A 207 10.37 9.62 -11.56
N VAL A 208 9.41 8.77 -11.18
CA VAL A 208 8.48 8.07 -12.08
C VAL A 208 7.18 8.85 -12.14
#